data_AF-A0A815IYQ5-F1
#
_entry.id   AF-A0A815IYQ5-F1
#
_cell.length_a   1.000
_cell.length_b   1.000
_cell.length_c   1.000
_cell.angle_alpha   90.00
_cell.angle_beta   90.00
_cell.angle_gamma   90.00
#
_symmetry.space_group_name_H-M   'P 1'
#
loop_
_entity.id
_entity.type
_entity.pdbx_description
1 polymer ?
#
loop_
_entity_poly.entity_id
_entity_poly.type
_entity_poly.pdbx_seq_one_letter_code
_entity_poly.pdbx_strand_id
1 'polypeptide(L)'
;MAYNKQDTDTVSKYSKSSCSTKDATGDENIKFIRHFDGQYSLIDQPTTRQHKAYYFLFIHTLICLSIEMSLRLGQEFPNYQVKTTVGDQKIHQWLGDQWGILFSHPADYTPVCTTELARAAKLAPEFAKRNTKLIGLSCDTVELHREWIEDIHAYADITDQCSKQFPFPIIDDSDRAIATKLGMIDPVETDNEGIPLTARSVFYIGPDKKVKALLLYPATSGRNFDEILRLLDSLQLSQKYPIATPVDWKPGDDVMVPTNVSDETIKEKLPNPVKVKQDLPSGKGYIRTTTLK
;
A
#
# COMPACT_ATOMS: atom_id res chain seq x y z
N MET A 1 -38.51 28.98 33.50
CA MET A 1 -37.52 30.00 33.09
C MET A 1 -36.84 29.49 31.83
N ALA A 2 -36.96 30.26 30.75
CA ALA A 2 -36.54 29.89 29.40
C ALA A 2 -35.02 29.97 29.24
N TYR A 3 -34.43 29.04 28.49
CA TYR A 3 -33.06 29.15 27.99
C TYR A 3 -33.12 29.87 26.63
N ASN A 4 -32.49 31.05 26.58
CA ASN A 4 -32.51 31.96 25.45
C ASN A 4 -31.47 31.55 24.40
N LYS A 5 -31.86 31.64 23.13
CA LYS A 5 -30.98 31.72 21.95
C LYS A 5 -30.16 33.01 22.02
N GLN A 6 -28.84 32.92 21.95
CA GLN A 6 -27.92 33.82 21.21
C GLN A 6 -26.49 33.56 21.69
N ASP A 7 -25.64 33.09 20.77
CA ASP A 7 -24.24 33.51 20.60
C ASP A 7 -23.59 32.61 19.55
N THR A 8 -24.08 32.72 18.32
CA THR A 8 -23.41 32.26 17.11
C THR A 8 -22.70 33.46 16.49
N ASP A 9 -21.69 34.01 17.16
CA ASP A 9 -20.84 35.07 16.59
C ASP A 9 -19.48 35.08 17.31
N THR A 10 -18.64 34.09 17.02
CA THR A 10 -17.20 34.15 17.35
C THR A 10 -16.31 33.30 16.43
N VAL A 11 -16.78 32.98 15.22
CA VAL A 11 -15.95 32.36 14.17
C VAL A 11 -15.79 33.33 13.00
N SER A 12 -15.24 34.51 13.28
CA SER A 12 -14.67 35.37 12.24
C SER A 12 -13.35 35.91 12.76
N LYS A 13 -12.24 35.27 12.36
CA LYS A 13 -10.87 35.83 12.32
C LYS A 13 -9.80 34.75 12.10
N TYR A 14 -9.91 33.91 11.05
CA TYR A 14 -8.73 33.22 10.51
C TYR A 14 -8.85 33.15 8.98
N SER A 15 -7.76 33.50 8.29
CA SER A 15 -7.72 34.07 6.93
C SER A 15 -8.18 33.13 5.81
N LYS A 16 -9.14 33.59 5.00
CA LYS A 16 -9.49 33.03 3.68
C LYS A 16 -8.49 33.56 2.64
N SER A 17 -7.77 32.69 1.92
CA SER A 17 -7.03 33.11 0.73
C SER A 17 -7.90 32.95 -0.52
N SER A 18 -8.32 34.06 -1.12
CA SER A 18 -8.96 34.06 -2.44
C SER A 18 -7.89 34.19 -3.52
N CYS A 19 -7.90 33.32 -4.53
CA CYS A 19 -7.08 33.47 -5.74
C CYS A 19 -7.99 33.72 -6.94
N SER A 20 -7.57 34.60 -7.85
CA SER A 20 -8.26 34.96 -9.09
C SER A 20 -7.31 34.81 -10.28
N THR A 21 -7.76 34.19 -11.36
CA THR A 21 -7.03 34.11 -12.63
C THR A 21 -7.80 34.85 -13.72
N LYS A 22 -7.13 35.71 -14.49
CA LYS A 22 -7.69 36.39 -15.66
C LYS A 22 -7.48 35.52 -16.90
N ASP A 23 -8.50 35.41 -17.76
CA ASP A 23 -8.34 34.83 -19.09
C ASP A 23 -7.91 35.89 -20.12
N ALA A 24 -7.60 35.44 -21.34
CA ALA A 24 -7.11 36.29 -22.44
C ALA A 24 -8.15 37.28 -22.99
N THR A 25 -9.37 37.32 -22.44
CA THR A 25 -10.45 38.22 -22.86
C THR A 25 -10.78 39.32 -21.85
N GLY A 26 -10.20 39.28 -20.65
CA GLY A 26 -10.24 40.40 -19.70
C GLY A 26 -11.49 40.50 -18.81
N ASP A 27 -12.35 39.47 -18.77
CA ASP A 27 -13.49 39.42 -17.84
C ASP A 27 -13.13 38.76 -16.49
N GLU A 28 -13.64 39.34 -15.38
CA GLU A 28 -13.56 38.79 -14.01
C GLU A 28 -14.68 37.76 -13.77
N ASN A 29 -14.62 36.69 -12.98
CA ASN A 29 -13.60 35.88 -12.30
C ASN A 29 -14.38 34.65 -11.77
N ILE A 30 -13.96 33.40 -12.04
CA ILE A 30 -14.48 32.24 -11.30
C ILE A 30 -13.81 32.23 -9.93
N LYS A 31 -14.58 32.41 -8.84
CA LYS A 31 -14.05 32.44 -7.47
C LYS A 31 -14.21 31.07 -6.79
N PHE A 32 -13.14 30.58 -6.20
CA PHE A 32 -13.10 29.31 -5.45
C PHE A 32 -12.74 29.55 -3.98
N ILE A 33 -13.26 28.70 -3.10
CA ILE A 33 -12.84 28.55 -1.72
C ILE A 33 -12.10 27.23 -1.61
N ARG A 34 -10.85 27.26 -1.13
CA ARG A 34 -10.12 26.07 -0.72
C ARG A 34 -10.46 25.76 0.73
N HIS A 35 -10.93 24.55 1.00
CA HIS A 35 -11.21 24.04 2.33
C HIS A 35 -9.96 23.40 2.94
N PHE A 36 -9.96 23.24 4.27
CA PHE A 36 -8.83 22.68 5.01
C PHE A 36 -8.56 21.20 4.70
N ASP A 37 -9.54 20.47 4.15
CA ASP A 37 -9.43 19.07 3.72
C ASP A 37 -8.92 18.93 2.26
N GLY A 38 -8.48 20.03 1.64
CA GLY A 38 -8.01 20.06 0.26
C GLY A 38 -9.13 20.13 -0.79
N GLN A 39 -10.41 20.11 -0.39
CA GLN A 39 -11.52 20.26 -1.32
C GLN A 39 -11.71 21.72 -1.74
N TYR A 40 -12.29 21.92 -2.94
CA TYR A 40 -12.61 23.25 -3.46
C TYR A 40 -14.12 23.42 -3.63
N SER A 41 -14.66 24.57 -3.26
CA SER A 41 -16.06 24.94 -3.51
C SER A 41 -16.18 26.24 -4.29
N LEU A 42 -17.17 26.29 -5.18
CA LEU A 42 -17.43 27.45 -6.03
C LEU A 42 -18.26 28.50 -5.31
N ILE A 43 -17.96 29.76 -5.61
CA ILE A 43 -18.75 30.91 -5.14
C ILE A 43 -19.85 31.28 -6.14
N ASP A 44 -19.68 31.03 -7.46
CA ASP A 44 -20.68 31.37 -8.49
C ASP A 44 -20.82 30.32 -9.61
N GLN A 45 -22.04 30.18 -10.17
CA GLN A 45 -22.37 29.25 -11.26
C GLN A 45 -22.20 29.92 -12.65
N PRO A 46 -21.60 29.23 -13.66
CA PRO A 46 -21.37 29.82 -14.98
C PRO A 46 -22.68 30.01 -15.77
N THR A 47 -22.85 31.20 -16.35
CA THR A 47 -24.11 31.67 -16.96
C THR A 47 -24.25 31.38 -18.46
N THR A 48 -23.15 31.10 -19.19
CA THR A 48 -23.18 30.89 -20.65
C THR A 48 -22.83 29.46 -21.07
N ARG A 49 -23.33 29.02 -22.23
CA ARG A 49 -23.18 27.64 -22.73
C ARG A 49 -21.72 27.26 -23.04
N GLN A 50 -20.90 28.21 -23.50
CA GLN A 50 -19.46 28.02 -23.69
C GLN A 50 -18.71 27.88 -22.35
N HIS A 51 -19.01 28.72 -21.36
CA HIS A 51 -18.40 28.58 -20.03
C HIS A 51 -18.76 27.26 -19.36
N LYS A 52 -19.99 26.75 -19.55
CA LYS A 52 -20.38 25.41 -19.05
C LYS A 52 -19.57 24.28 -19.68
N ALA A 53 -19.22 24.36 -20.96
CA ALA A 53 -18.42 23.34 -21.65
C ALA A 53 -16.94 23.36 -21.22
N TYR A 54 -16.33 24.55 -21.12
CA TYR A 54 -14.96 24.70 -20.58
C TYR A 54 -14.89 24.29 -19.11
N TYR A 55 -15.91 24.64 -18.32
CA TYR A 55 -16.04 24.21 -16.93
C TYR A 55 -16.19 22.69 -16.81
N PHE A 56 -16.98 22.04 -17.67
CA PHE A 56 -17.10 20.59 -17.66
C PHE A 56 -15.78 19.92 -18.05
N LEU A 57 -15.08 20.43 -19.06
CA LEU A 57 -13.73 19.96 -19.42
C LEU A 57 -12.74 20.19 -18.27
N PHE A 58 -12.76 21.35 -17.63
CA PHE A 58 -11.84 21.72 -16.56
C PHE A 58 -12.09 20.91 -15.29
N ILE A 59 -13.35 20.70 -14.91
CA ILE A 59 -13.72 19.80 -13.81
C ILE A 59 -13.42 18.35 -14.17
N HIS A 60 -13.69 17.89 -15.39
CA HIS A 60 -13.32 16.54 -15.79
C HIS A 60 -11.79 16.35 -15.79
N THR A 61 -11.03 17.38 -16.19
CA THR A 61 -9.57 17.37 -16.12
C THR A 61 -9.07 17.41 -14.68
N LEU A 62 -9.67 18.23 -13.80
CA LEU A 62 -9.35 18.29 -12.37
C LEU A 62 -9.71 17.00 -11.64
N ILE A 63 -10.89 16.41 -11.92
CA ILE A 63 -11.30 15.11 -11.40
C ILE A 63 -10.35 14.02 -11.91
N CYS A 64 -9.99 14.01 -13.20
CA CYS A 64 -8.97 13.09 -13.72
C CYS A 64 -7.58 13.31 -13.11
N LEU A 65 -7.23 14.55 -12.75
CA LEU A 65 -5.98 14.87 -12.03
C LEU A 65 -6.03 14.49 -10.54
N SER A 66 -7.22 14.40 -9.94
CA SER A 66 -7.44 14.12 -8.51
C SER A 66 -7.96 12.72 -8.23
N ILE A 67 -8.09 11.86 -9.25
CA ILE A 67 -8.12 10.42 -9.04
C ILE A 67 -6.68 10.02 -8.72
N GLU A 68 -6.32 10.11 -7.44
CA GLU A 68 -5.22 9.34 -6.88
C GLU A 68 -5.46 7.88 -7.23
N MET A 69 -4.77 7.41 -8.27
CA MET A 69 -4.83 6.01 -8.69
C MET A 69 -4.03 5.18 -7.68
N SER A 70 -4.60 4.95 -6.50
CA SER A 70 -4.14 3.90 -5.60
C SER A 70 -4.16 2.57 -6.36
N LEU A 71 -3.02 1.88 -6.33
CA LEU A 71 -2.83 0.62 -7.05
C LEU A 71 -3.77 -0.44 -6.48
N ARG A 72 -4.55 -1.08 -7.35
CA ARG A 72 -5.57 -2.07 -6.99
C ARG A 72 -5.09 -3.49 -7.20
N LEU A 73 -5.73 -4.44 -6.52
CA LEU A 73 -5.49 -5.87 -6.71
C LEU A 73 -5.63 -6.25 -8.19
N GLY A 74 -4.69 -7.04 -8.70
CA GLY A 74 -4.65 -7.52 -10.08
C GLY A 74 -4.10 -6.53 -11.11
N GLN A 75 -3.86 -5.26 -10.73
CA GLN A 75 -3.14 -4.32 -11.59
C GLN A 75 -1.66 -4.68 -11.62
N GLU A 76 -1.02 -4.43 -12.77
CA GLU A 76 0.41 -4.57 -12.93
C GLU A 76 1.12 -3.51 -12.07
N PHE A 77 2.08 -3.96 -11.27
CA PHE A 77 2.92 -3.08 -10.47
C PHE A 77 3.80 -2.24 -11.41
N PRO A 78 3.88 -0.91 -11.27
CA PRO A 78 4.61 -0.11 -12.25
C PRO A 78 6.11 -0.43 -12.29
N ASN A 79 6.68 -0.42 -13.50
CA ASN A 79 8.07 -0.80 -13.73
C ASN A 79 9.05 0.36 -13.51
N TYR A 80 9.13 0.86 -12.28
CA TYR A 80 9.98 1.99 -11.94
C TYR A 80 11.48 1.69 -12.14
N GLN A 81 12.22 2.70 -12.59
CA GLN A 81 13.66 2.78 -12.41
C GLN A 81 13.91 3.40 -11.03
N VAL A 82 14.67 2.72 -10.18
CA VAL A 82 14.87 3.11 -8.78
C VAL A 82 16.35 3.12 -8.43
N LYS A 83 16.75 4.06 -7.58
CA LYS A 83 18.06 4.04 -6.93
C LYS A 83 17.94 3.22 -5.66
N THR A 84 18.93 2.38 -5.37
CA THR A 84 18.93 1.56 -4.16
C THR A 84 20.30 1.47 -3.52
N THR A 85 20.32 1.02 -2.27
CA THR A 85 21.55 0.70 -1.52
C THR A 85 22.55 -0.19 -2.28
N VAL A 86 22.09 -1.03 -3.22
CA VAL A 86 22.92 -1.91 -4.05
C VAL A 86 23.04 -1.48 -5.51
N GLY A 87 22.75 -0.20 -5.80
CA GLY A 87 22.82 0.40 -7.14
C GLY A 87 21.45 0.57 -7.80
N ASP A 88 21.47 1.10 -9.03
CA ASP A 88 20.25 1.36 -9.80
C ASP A 88 19.59 0.06 -10.27
N GLN A 89 18.27 -0.03 -10.11
CA GLN A 89 17.50 -1.21 -10.44
C GLN A 89 16.24 -0.82 -11.23
N LYS A 90 15.79 -1.74 -12.07
CA LYS A 90 14.45 -1.65 -12.67
C LYS A 90 13.57 -2.71 -12.02
N ILE A 91 12.46 -2.31 -11.41
CA ILE A 91 11.69 -3.19 -10.49
C ILE A 91 11.34 -4.54 -11.11
N HIS A 92 10.88 -4.58 -12.36
CA HIS A 92 10.52 -5.87 -12.99
C HIS A 92 11.73 -6.75 -13.30
N GLN A 93 12.88 -6.15 -13.61
CA GLN A 93 14.12 -6.88 -13.86
C GLN A 93 14.69 -7.43 -12.56
N TRP A 94 14.70 -6.61 -11.50
CA TRP A 94 15.07 -7.03 -10.16
C TRP A 94 14.18 -8.18 -9.67
N LEU A 95 12.87 -8.09 -9.90
CA LEU A 95 11.92 -9.12 -9.51
C LEU A 95 12.14 -10.44 -10.28
N GLY A 96 12.38 -10.36 -11.59
CA GLY A 96 12.48 -11.54 -12.45
C GLY A 96 11.20 -12.38 -12.39
N ASP A 97 11.33 -13.70 -12.31
CA ASP A 97 10.19 -14.64 -12.20
C ASP A 97 9.84 -15.00 -10.75
N GLN A 98 10.34 -14.23 -9.78
CA GLN A 98 10.11 -14.44 -8.35
C GLN A 98 8.93 -13.62 -7.85
N TRP A 99 8.45 -13.97 -6.67
CA TRP A 99 7.56 -13.08 -5.91
C TRP A 99 8.35 -11.90 -5.33
N GLY A 100 7.66 -10.80 -5.06
CA GLY A 100 8.25 -9.59 -4.49
C GLY A 100 7.39 -9.06 -3.36
N ILE A 101 8.03 -8.65 -2.27
CA ILE A 101 7.42 -7.84 -1.21
C ILE A 101 8.14 -6.50 -1.21
N LEU A 102 7.43 -5.45 -1.65
CA LEU A 102 7.87 -4.08 -1.44
C LEU A 102 7.21 -3.56 -0.18
N PHE A 103 7.99 -3.02 0.74
CA PHE A 103 7.45 -2.43 1.96
C PHE A 103 8.11 -1.09 2.26
N SER A 104 7.29 -0.08 2.58
CA SER A 104 7.78 1.25 2.91
C SER A 104 7.95 1.44 4.41
N HIS A 105 8.77 2.41 4.82
CA HIS A 105 8.85 2.88 6.20
C HIS A 105 8.97 4.42 6.23
N PRO A 106 8.43 5.08 7.27
CA PRO A 106 8.39 6.55 7.33
C PRO A 106 9.74 7.23 7.14
N ALA A 107 10.73 6.88 7.96
CA ALA A 107 12.06 7.45 7.92
C ALA A 107 13.09 6.52 8.57
N ASP A 108 14.33 6.62 8.10
CA ASP A 108 15.52 6.04 8.72
C ASP A 108 15.75 6.64 10.12
N TYR A 109 16.58 6.00 10.94
CA TYR A 109 16.89 6.42 12.32
C TYR A 109 15.67 6.60 13.23
N THR A 110 14.57 5.89 12.95
CA THR A 110 13.38 5.86 13.81
C THR A 110 13.20 4.49 14.48
N PRO A 111 12.68 4.44 15.73
CA PRO A 111 12.73 3.23 16.55
C PRO A 111 11.91 2.08 15.96
N VAL A 112 10.66 2.31 15.58
CA VAL A 112 9.78 1.27 15.03
C VAL A 112 10.29 0.76 13.68
N CYS A 113 10.81 1.65 12.82
CA CYS A 113 11.38 1.22 11.53
C CYS A 113 12.61 0.33 11.74
N THR A 114 13.45 0.64 12.71
CA THR A 114 14.64 -0.17 13.04
C THR A 114 14.24 -1.57 13.47
N THR A 115 13.20 -1.71 14.32
CA THR A 115 12.73 -3.03 14.75
C THR A 115 12.12 -3.83 13.59
N GLU A 116 11.39 -3.18 12.69
CA GLU A 116 10.77 -3.81 11.52
C GLU A 116 11.81 -4.31 10.51
N LEU A 117 12.78 -3.48 10.13
CA LEU A 117 13.80 -3.86 9.16
C LEU A 117 14.74 -4.93 9.73
N ALA A 118 15.04 -4.89 11.03
CA ALA A 118 15.74 -5.97 11.71
C ALA A 118 14.97 -7.29 11.67
N ARG A 119 13.65 -7.26 11.91
CA ARG A 119 12.80 -8.46 11.80
C ARG A 119 12.73 -8.98 10.36
N ALA A 120 12.59 -8.09 9.39
CA ALA A 120 12.62 -8.43 7.97
C ALA A 120 13.95 -9.08 7.57
N ALA A 121 15.08 -8.54 8.03
CA ALA A 121 16.42 -9.09 7.77
C ALA A 121 16.57 -10.50 8.35
N LYS A 122 16.14 -10.72 9.60
CA LYS A 122 16.13 -12.06 10.22
C LYS A 122 15.24 -13.06 9.48
N LEU A 123 14.13 -12.60 8.91
CA LEU A 123 13.19 -13.44 8.16
C LEU A 123 13.53 -13.56 6.67
N ALA A 124 14.51 -12.83 6.14
CA ALA A 124 14.86 -12.88 4.73
C ALA A 124 15.10 -14.31 4.20
N PRO A 125 15.75 -15.24 4.95
CA PRO A 125 15.85 -16.63 4.53
C PRO A 125 14.49 -17.34 4.36
N GLU A 126 13.48 -17.01 5.17
CA GLU A 126 12.13 -17.58 5.06
C GLU A 126 11.38 -17.10 3.81
N PHE A 127 11.60 -15.84 3.41
CA PHE A 127 11.10 -15.33 2.13
C PHE A 127 11.84 -15.96 0.95
N ALA A 128 13.17 -16.10 1.03
CA ALA A 128 13.96 -16.74 -0.01
C ALA A 128 13.55 -18.20 -0.25
N LYS A 129 13.27 -18.97 0.81
CA LYS A 129 12.71 -20.35 0.72
C LYS A 129 11.40 -20.42 -0.07
N ARG A 130 10.62 -19.33 -0.08
CA ARG A 130 9.35 -19.19 -0.81
C ARG A 130 9.51 -18.58 -2.20
N ASN A 131 10.75 -18.48 -2.70
CA ASN A 131 11.06 -17.82 -3.96
C ASN A 131 10.56 -16.36 -4.00
N THR A 132 10.75 -15.64 -2.89
CA THR A 132 10.28 -14.26 -2.70
C THR A 132 11.42 -13.33 -2.35
N LYS A 133 11.51 -12.21 -3.06
CA LYS A 133 12.45 -11.12 -2.81
C LYS A 133 11.81 -10.03 -1.95
N LEU A 134 12.60 -9.44 -1.06
CA LEU A 134 12.21 -8.28 -0.26
C LEU A 134 12.85 -7.01 -0.83
N ILE A 135 12.17 -5.87 -0.74
CA ILE A 135 12.73 -4.54 -1.03
C ILE A 135 12.08 -3.49 -0.11
N GLY A 136 12.92 -2.72 0.59
CA GLY A 136 12.50 -1.59 1.43
C GLY A 136 12.34 -0.31 0.60
N LEU A 137 11.63 0.68 1.13
CA LEU A 137 11.51 2.02 0.54
C LEU A 137 11.28 3.06 1.63
N SER A 138 11.98 4.18 1.57
CA SER A 138 11.62 5.39 2.34
C SER A 138 11.97 6.65 1.56
N CYS A 139 11.60 7.80 2.12
CA CYS A 139 11.87 9.11 1.53
C CYS A 139 13.27 9.65 1.90
N ASP A 140 14.11 8.85 2.54
CA ASP A 140 15.51 9.18 2.82
C ASP A 140 16.41 8.84 1.62
N THR A 141 17.64 9.35 1.62
CA THR A 141 18.59 9.08 0.53
C THR A 141 19.31 7.76 0.70
N VAL A 142 19.85 7.24 -0.39
CA VAL A 142 20.63 5.99 -0.39
C VAL A 142 21.86 6.03 0.55
N GLU A 143 22.47 7.20 0.74
CA GLU A 143 23.58 7.39 1.68
C GLU A 143 23.12 7.15 3.12
N LEU A 144 22.00 7.76 3.52
CA LEU A 144 21.41 7.58 4.84
C LEU A 144 21.00 6.12 5.09
N HIS A 145 20.41 5.46 4.09
CA HIS A 145 20.06 4.04 4.21
C HIS A 145 21.27 3.16 4.52
N ARG A 146 22.42 3.43 3.85
CA ARG A 146 23.64 2.64 4.05
C ARG A 146 24.23 2.83 5.44
N GLU A 147 24.21 4.05 5.95
CA GLU A 147 24.67 4.34 7.31
C GLU A 147 23.74 3.71 8.35
N TRP A 148 22.43 3.84 8.17
CA TRP A 148 21.43 3.32 9.10
C TRP A 148 21.35 1.77 9.14
N ILE A 149 21.72 1.10 8.04
CA ILE A 149 21.84 -0.37 8.00
C ILE A 149 22.77 -0.91 9.11
N GLU A 150 23.81 -0.16 9.49
CA GLU A 150 24.72 -0.57 10.56
C GLU A 150 24.00 -0.59 11.93
N ASP A 151 23.11 0.37 12.20
CA ASP A 151 22.29 0.38 13.41
C ASP A 151 21.28 -0.78 13.40
N ILE A 152 20.71 -1.10 12.24
CA ILE A 152 19.80 -2.25 12.09
C ILE A 152 20.54 -3.55 12.36
N HIS A 153 21.76 -3.72 11.85
CA HIS A 153 22.60 -4.89 12.13
C HIS A 153 22.91 -5.01 13.62
N ALA A 154 23.30 -3.91 14.26
CA ALA A 154 23.58 -3.86 15.69
C ALA A 154 22.34 -4.24 16.52
N TYR A 155 21.17 -3.67 16.22
CA TYR A 155 19.92 -3.99 16.90
C TYR A 155 19.48 -5.44 16.67
N ALA A 156 19.66 -5.95 15.45
CA ALA A 156 19.30 -7.30 15.09
C ALA A 156 20.24 -8.36 15.71
N ASP A 157 21.37 -7.98 16.29
CA ASP A 157 22.43 -8.90 16.72
C ASP A 157 22.86 -9.84 15.57
N ILE A 158 22.89 -9.30 14.35
CA ILE A 158 23.40 -9.99 13.16
C ILE A 158 24.92 -9.73 13.14
N THR A 159 25.66 -10.53 13.91
CA THR A 159 27.11 -10.36 14.13
C THR A 159 27.98 -11.28 13.28
N ASP A 160 27.36 -12.19 12.51
CA ASP A 160 28.09 -13.20 11.75
C ASP A 160 28.82 -12.57 10.56
N GLN A 161 30.16 -12.61 10.57
CA GLN A 161 31.00 -11.82 9.66
C GLN A 161 30.91 -12.26 8.19
N CYS A 162 30.32 -13.42 7.90
CA CYS A 162 30.03 -13.89 6.55
C CYS A 162 28.81 -13.20 5.90
N SER A 163 28.01 -12.44 6.67
CA SER A 163 26.74 -11.83 6.22
C SER A 163 26.72 -10.29 6.27
N LYS A 164 27.85 -9.62 6.11
CA LYS A 164 27.92 -8.13 6.15
C LYS A 164 27.00 -7.42 5.15
N GLN A 165 26.47 -8.11 4.15
CA GLN A 165 25.53 -7.53 3.20
C GLN A 165 24.10 -7.63 3.74
N PHE A 166 23.45 -6.49 3.90
CA PHE A 166 22.03 -6.40 4.23
C PHE A 166 21.21 -7.19 3.19
N PRO A 167 20.28 -8.07 3.59
CA PRO A 167 19.77 -9.14 2.73
C PRO A 167 18.81 -8.67 1.62
N PHE A 168 18.43 -7.40 1.61
CA PHE A 168 17.59 -6.81 0.58
C PHE A 168 17.94 -5.34 0.36
N PRO A 169 17.70 -4.80 -0.85
CA PRO A 169 17.86 -3.38 -1.12
C PRO A 169 16.81 -2.53 -0.41
N ILE A 170 17.19 -1.31 -0.06
CA ILE A 170 16.29 -0.20 0.29
C ILE A 170 16.32 0.82 -0.86
N ILE A 171 15.14 1.21 -1.35
CA ILE A 171 14.90 2.22 -2.40
C ILE A 171 14.96 3.61 -1.79
N ASP A 172 15.73 4.48 -2.45
CA ASP A 172 15.71 5.91 -2.27
C ASP A 172 14.54 6.49 -3.08
N ASP A 173 13.53 7.00 -2.36
CA ASP A 173 12.41 7.77 -2.91
C ASP A 173 12.43 9.20 -2.35
N SER A 174 13.62 9.83 -2.29
CA SER A 174 13.79 11.14 -1.68
C SER A 174 12.99 12.25 -2.39
N ASP A 175 12.54 12.04 -3.62
CA ASP A 175 11.64 12.97 -4.33
C ASP A 175 10.14 12.66 -4.12
N ARG A 176 9.83 11.61 -3.34
CA ARG A 176 8.48 11.11 -3.00
C ARG A 176 7.67 10.67 -4.23
N ALA A 177 8.29 10.47 -5.38
CA ALA A 177 7.59 10.22 -6.63
C ALA A 177 6.88 8.87 -6.63
N ILE A 178 7.49 7.84 -6.04
CA ILE A 178 6.92 6.49 -5.96
C ILE A 178 5.87 6.45 -4.85
N ALA A 179 6.20 6.96 -3.66
CA ALA A 179 5.31 6.98 -2.52
C ALA A 179 3.99 7.70 -2.83
N THR A 180 4.06 8.86 -3.50
CA THR A 180 2.86 9.61 -3.91
C THR A 180 2.02 8.81 -4.91
N LYS A 181 2.64 8.25 -5.95
CA LYS A 181 1.92 7.51 -7.01
C LYS A 181 1.30 6.22 -6.52
N LEU A 182 1.91 5.58 -5.54
CA LEU A 182 1.41 4.33 -4.97
C LEU A 182 0.50 4.55 -3.76
N GLY A 183 0.19 5.81 -3.40
CA GLY A 183 -0.68 6.14 -2.28
C GLY A 183 -0.10 5.71 -0.93
N MET A 184 1.23 5.77 -0.79
CA MET A 184 1.93 5.37 0.44
C MET A 184 2.16 6.54 1.40
N ILE A 185 1.81 7.78 1.04
CA ILE A 185 2.04 8.94 1.91
C ILE A 185 1.14 8.87 3.13
N ASP A 186 1.72 9.06 4.32
CA ASP A 186 0.95 9.21 5.55
C ASP A 186 0.36 10.64 5.59
N PRO A 187 -0.95 10.79 5.84
CA PRO A 187 -1.60 12.10 5.78
C PRO A 187 -1.19 13.06 6.90
N VAL A 188 -0.55 12.57 7.98
CA VAL A 188 -0.22 13.38 9.16
C VAL A 188 1.28 13.43 9.42
N GLU A 189 2.02 12.38 9.08
CA GLU A 189 3.44 12.30 9.39
C GLU A 189 4.29 13.10 8.40
N THR A 190 5.15 13.95 8.95
CA THR A 190 6.06 14.82 8.20
C THR A 190 7.44 14.80 8.83
N ASP A 191 8.47 15.11 8.04
CA ASP A 191 9.81 15.37 8.57
C ASP A 191 9.87 16.74 9.28
N ASN A 192 11.07 17.10 9.77
CA ASN A 192 11.29 18.36 10.48
C ASN A 192 11.02 19.61 9.63
N GLU A 193 10.95 19.46 8.31
CA GLU A 193 10.66 20.54 7.36
C GLU A 193 9.16 20.58 6.98
N GLY A 194 8.35 19.69 7.55
CA GLY A 194 6.92 19.57 7.26
C GLY A 194 6.63 18.82 5.95
N ILE A 195 7.61 18.10 5.39
CA ILE A 195 7.43 17.34 4.15
C ILE A 195 6.85 15.96 4.49
N PRO A 196 5.77 15.51 3.81
CA PRO A 196 5.15 14.21 4.10
C PRO A 196 6.08 13.02 3.96
N LEU A 197 5.92 12.06 4.88
CA LEU A 197 6.64 10.78 4.91
C LEU A 197 5.74 9.63 4.45
N THR A 198 6.32 8.46 4.20
CA THR A 198 5.52 7.29 3.88
C THR A 198 4.85 6.71 5.14
N ALA A 199 3.65 6.16 4.98
CA ALA A 199 3.06 5.20 5.89
C ALA A 199 3.79 3.85 5.79
N ARG A 200 3.40 2.88 6.61
CA ARG A 200 3.95 1.52 6.62
C ARG A 200 3.19 0.62 5.62
N SER A 201 3.43 0.83 4.33
CA SER A 201 2.78 0.07 3.25
C SER A 201 3.49 -1.26 2.98
N VAL A 202 2.76 -2.28 2.51
CA VAL A 202 3.30 -3.56 2.02
C VAL A 202 2.56 -3.99 0.77
N PHE A 203 3.28 -4.18 -0.33
CA PHE A 203 2.76 -4.67 -1.61
C PHE A 203 3.28 -6.07 -1.89
N TYR A 204 2.36 -7.00 -2.16
CA TYR A 204 2.69 -8.34 -2.62
C TYR A 204 2.60 -8.36 -4.13
N ILE A 205 3.71 -8.63 -4.80
CA ILE A 205 3.83 -8.60 -6.25
C ILE A 205 4.10 -10.02 -6.72
N GLY A 206 3.20 -10.55 -7.56
CA GLY A 206 3.35 -11.89 -8.12
C GLY A 206 4.43 -11.93 -9.22
N PRO A 207 4.86 -13.14 -9.64
CA PRO A 207 5.76 -13.31 -10.78
C PRO A 207 5.22 -12.72 -12.09
N ASP A 208 3.88 -12.65 -12.22
CA ASP A 208 3.17 -11.99 -13.31
C ASP A 208 3.14 -10.45 -13.20
N LYS A 209 3.95 -9.88 -12.29
CA LYS A 209 4.08 -8.46 -11.98
C LYS A 209 2.82 -7.82 -11.40
N LYS A 210 1.77 -8.58 -11.11
CA LYS A 210 0.50 -8.04 -10.60
C LYS A 210 0.49 -7.97 -9.08
N VAL A 211 -0.19 -6.96 -8.55
CA VAL A 211 -0.45 -6.85 -7.12
C VAL A 211 -1.42 -7.94 -6.65
N LYS A 212 -1.03 -8.65 -5.60
CA LYS A 212 -1.78 -9.78 -5.02
C LYS A 212 -2.39 -9.45 -3.66
N ALA A 213 -1.76 -8.54 -2.92
CA ALA A 213 -2.28 -7.99 -1.68
C ALA A 213 -1.60 -6.63 -1.38
N LEU A 214 -2.29 -5.83 -0.57
CA LEU A 214 -1.80 -4.56 -0.03
C LEU A 214 -2.11 -4.53 1.47
N LEU A 215 -1.15 -4.11 2.28
CA LEU A 215 -1.36 -3.75 3.68
C LEU A 215 -0.94 -2.28 3.86
N LEU A 216 -1.73 -1.50 4.59
CA LEU A 216 -1.43 -0.10 4.90
C LEU A 216 -1.58 0.11 6.40
N TYR A 217 -0.46 0.37 7.06
CA TYR A 217 -0.39 0.65 8.50
C TYR A 217 0.07 2.10 8.69
N PRO A 218 -0.44 2.82 9.71
CA PRO A 218 0.08 4.15 10.03
C PRO A 218 1.49 4.06 10.63
N ALA A 219 2.23 5.16 10.64
CA ALA A 219 3.57 5.20 11.26
C ALA A 219 3.59 4.75 12.72
N THR A 220 2.49 4.94 13.45
CA THR A 220 2.36 4.60 14.88
C THR A 220 2.27 3.09 15.15
N SER A 221 1.98 2.26 14.14
CA SER A 221 1.72 0.82 14.32
C SER A 221 2.73 -0.05 13.58
N GLY A 222 3.70 -0.61 14.31
CA GLY A 222 4.64 -1.58 13.75
C GLY A 222 3.92 -2.82 13.20
N ARG A 223 4.38 -3.32 12.06
CA ARG A 223 3.79 -4.43 11.31
C ARG A 223 4.16 -5.78 11.91
N ASN A 224 3.24 -6.73 11.77
CA ASN A 224 3.49 -8.12 12.07
C ASN A 224 4.05 -8.85 10.83
N PHE A 225 5.35 -9.13 10.83
CA PHE A 225 5.99 -9.87 9.72
C PHE A 225 5.61 -11.35 9.66
N ASP A 226 5.09 -11.94 10.74
CA ASP A 226 4.57 -13.32 10.70
C ASP A 226 3.27 -13.36 9.90
N GLU A 227 2.42 -12.33 10.01
CA GLU A 227 1.25 -12.18 9.14
C GLU A 227 1.68 -11.96 7.68
N ILE A 228 2.77 -11.22 7.45
CA ILE A 228 3.28 -11.01 6.10
C ILE A 228 3.70 -12.34 5.46
N LEU A 229 4.40 -13.19 6.20
CA LEU A 229 4.75 -14.54 5.75
C LEU A 229 3.53 -15.44 5.59
N ARG A 230 2.58 -15.41 6.53
CA ARG A 230 1.35 -16.24 6.48
C ARG A 230 0.48 -15.89 5.28
N LEU A 231 0.33 -14.60 4.96
CA LEU A 231 -0.40 -14.15 3.78
C LEU A 231 0.32 -14.55 2.49
N LEU A 232 1.66 -14.46 2.44
CA LEU A 232 2.44 -14.97 1.32
C LEU A 232 2.19 -16.48 1.10
N ASP A 233 2.19 -17.28 2.17
CA ASP A 233 1.88 -18.71 2.10
C ASP A 233 0.48 -18.97 1.53
N SER A 234 -0.53 -18.23 1.98
CA SER A 234 -1.90 -18.31 1.46
C SER A 234 -1.98 -17.96 -0.04
N LEU A 235 -1.33 -16.87 -0.45
CA LEU A 235 -1.32 -16.41 -1.84
C LEU A 235 -0.65 -17.42 -2.78
N GLN A 236 0.50 -17.99 -2.37
CA GLN A 236 1.19 -18.99 -3.17
C GLN A 236 0.42 -20.32 -3.23
N LEU A 237 -0.22 -20.71 -2.13
CA LEU A 237 -1.02 -21.94 -2.07
C LEU A 237 -2.25 -21.86 -2.98
N SER A 238 -2.97 -20.74 -2.94
CA SER A 238 -4.15 -20.49 -3.80
C SER A 238 -3.81 -20.29 -5.28
N GLN A 239 -2.56 -19.95 -5.62
CA GLN A 239 -2.08 -20.00 -7.00
C GLN A 239 -1.83 -21.44 -7.49
N LYS A 240 -1.44 -22.35 -6.59
CA LYS A 240 -1.14 -23.75 -6.91
C LYS A 240 -2.39 -24.64 -6.94
N TYR A 241 -3.34 -24.40 -6.04
CA TYR A 241 -4.54 -25.21 -5.87
C TYR A 241 -5.81 -24.37 -5.96
N PRO A 242 -6.94 -24.93 -6.44
CA PRO A 242 -8.23 -24.24 -6.51
C PRO A 242 -8.90 -24.17 -5.12
N ILE A 243 -8.25 -23.50 -4.17
CA ILE A 243 -8.66 -23.39 -2.77
C ILE A 243 -8.70 -21.94 -2.30
N ALA A 244 -9.26 -21.72 -1.11
CA ALA A 244 -9.14 -20.48 -0.35
C ALA A 244 -8.75 -20.80 1.10
N THR A 245 -7.92 -19.95 1.73
CA THR A 245 -7.58 -20.11 3.14
C THR A 245 -8.64 -19.43 4.02
N PRO A 246 -9.18 -20.10 5.06
CA PRO A 246 -10.18 -19.50 5.97
C PRO A 246 -9.57 -18.43 6.89
N VAL A 247 -10.43 -17.81 7.70
CA VAL A 247 -10.03 -16.91 8.78
C VAL A 247 -9.01 -17.58 9.71
N ASP A 248 -8.00 -16.82 10.13
CA ASP A 248 -6.92 -17.24 11.04
C ASP A 248 -6.10 -18.46 10.57
N TRP A 249 -6.22 -18.86 9.29
CA TRP A 249 -5.53 -20.01 8.72
C TRP A 249 -4.02 -19.92 8.87
N LYS A 250 -3.39 -21.01 9.31
CA LYS A 250 -1.94 -21.20 9.32
C LYS A 250 -1.54 -22.35 8.38
N PRO A 251 -0.29 -22.36 7.88
CA PRO A 251 0.23 -23.49 7.11
C PRO A 251 0.00 -24.82 7.83
N GLY A 252 -0.65 -25.77 7.15
CA GLY A 252 -1.04 -27.08 7.68
C GLY A 252 -2.50 -27.18 8.13
N ASP A 253 -3.20 -26.07 8.35
CA ASP A 253 -4.63 -26.08 8.66
C ASP A 253 -5.47 -26.43 7.42
N ASP A 254 -6.72 -26.84 7.67
CA ASP A 254 -7.71 -27.08 6.62
C ASP A 254 -7.96 -25.80 5.79
N VAL A 255 -8.06 -25.98 4.47
CA VAL A 255 -8.44 -24.94 3.52
C VAL A 255 -9.87 -25.17 3.02
N MET A 256 -10.46 -24.11 2.46
CA MET A 256 -11.80 -24.12 1.89
C MET A 256 -11.76 -24.42 0.39
N VAL A 257 -12.75 -25.13 -0.13
CA VAL A 257 -12.94 -25.35 -1.57
C VAL A 257 -14.05 -24.41 -2.08
N PRO A 258 -13.71 -23.33 -2.82
CA PRO A 258 -14.67 -22.33 -3.31
C PRO A 258 -15.81 -22.95 -4.12
N THR A 259 -17.04 -22.48 -3.97
CA THR A 259 -18.25 -23.10 -4.54
C THR A 259 -18.26 -23.22 -6.07
N ASN A 260 -17.47 -22.42 -6.77
CA ASN A 260 -17.32 -22.46 -8.23
C ASN A 260 -16.38 -23.57 -8.72
N VAL A 261 -15.69 -24.29 -7.82
CA VAL A 261 -14.82 -25.42 -8.16
C VAL A 261 -15.69 -26.69 -8.29
N SER A 262 -15.62 -27.33 -9.46
CA SER A 262 -16.38 -28.54 -9.79
C SER A 262 -15.78 -29.81 -9.18
N ASP A 263 -16.58 -30.87 -9.08
CA ASP A 263 -16.13 -32.16 -8.53
C ASP A 263 -15.05 -32.82 -9.40
N GLU A 264 -15.06 -32.58 -10.71
CA GLU A 264 -14.00 -33.03 -11.63
C GLU A 264 -12.68 -32.31 -11.30
N THR A 265 -12.73 -30.99 -11.12
CA THR A 265 -11.56 -30.19 -10.76
C THR A 265 -11.00 -30.59 -9.40
N ILE A 266 -11.87 -30.90 -8.44
CA ILE A 266 -11.49 -31.42 -7.12
C ILE A 266 -10.71 -32.73 -7.28
N LYS A 267 -11.23 -33.71 -8.03
CA LYS A 267 -10.58 -35.01 -8.24
C LYS A 267 -9.24 -34.90 -8.96
N GLU A 268 -9.13 -33.96 -9.90
CA GLU A 268 -7.92 -33.76 -10.69
C GLU A 268 -6.82 -33.01 -9.90
N LYS A 269 -7.20 -31.95 -9.19
CA LYS A 269 -6.22 -30.97 -8.65
C LYS A 269 -5.98 -31.06 -7.16
N LEU A 270 -6.90 -31.63 -6.38
CA LEU A 270 -6.75 -31.70 -4.93
C LEU A 270 -6.21 -33.07 -4.50
N PRO A 271 -5.12 -33.12 -3.70
CA PRO A 271 -4.49 -34.38 -3.33
C PRO A 271 -5.30 -35.19 -2.32
N ASN A 272 -6.23 -34.56 -1.61
CA ASN A 272 -6.99 -35.15 -0.51
C ASN A 272 -8.50 -35.00 -0.72
N PRO A 273 -9.32 -35.91 -0.17
CA PRO A 273 -10.78 -35.80 -0.24
C PRO A 273 -11.31 -34.51 0.37
N VAL A 274 -12.46 -34.06 -0.14
CA VAL A 274 -13.18 -32.90 0.37
C VAL A 274 -14.24 -33.34 1.37
N LYS A 275 -14.27 -32.71 2.54
CA LYS A 275 -15.31 -32.86 3.56
C LYS A 275 -16.34 -31.77 3.39
N VAL A 276 -17.62 -32.12 3.41
CA VAL A 276 -18.72 -31.14 3.29
C VAL A 276 -19.49 -31.12 4.60
N LYS A 277 -19.65 -29.93 5.20
CA LYS A 277 -20.50 -29.77 6.39
C LYS A 277 -21.97 -29.76 5.96
N GLN A 278 -22.70 -30.82 6.33
CA GLN A 278 -24.09 -31.03 5.90
C GLN A 278 -25.11 -30.41 6.86
N ASP A 279 -24.78 -30.28 8.15
CA ASP A 279 -25.72 -29.84 9.21
C ASP A 279 -25.79 -28.31 9.36
N LEU A 280 -25.96 -27.61 8.24
CA LEU A 280 -26.20 -26.17 8.24
C LEU A 280 -27.70 -25.88 8.13
N PRO A 281 -28.23 -24.85 8.84
CA PRO A 281 -29.65 -24.52 8.78
C PRO A 281 -30.20 -24.25 7.37
N SER A 282 -29.33 -23.88 6.41
CA SER A 282 -29.72 -23.64 5.02
C SER A 282 -29.85 -24.91 4.17
N GLY A 283 -29.39 -26.07 4.67
CA GLY A 283 -29.28 -27.31 3.90
C GLY A 283 -28.25 -27.26 2.76
N LYS A 284 -27.46 -26.20 2.63
CA LYS A 284 -26.49 -26.01 1.54
C LYS A 284 -25.12 -26.57 1.90
N GLY A 285 -24.52 -27.39 1.04
CA GLY A 285 -23.18 -27.97 1.21
C GLY A 285 -22.02 -27.08 0.76
N TYR A 286 -22.05 -25.78 1.09
CA TYR A 286 -21.03 -24.82 0.63
C TYR A 286 -19.78 -24.75 1.52
N ILE A 287 -19.89 -25.20 2.77
CA ILE A 287 -18.75 -25.32 3.69
C ILE A 287 -18.04 -26.63 3.34
N ARG A 288 -17.08 -26.51 2.42
CA ARG A 288 -16.27 -27.60 1.88
C ARG A 288 -14.83 -27.41 2.32
N THR A 289 -14.25 -28.36 3.02
CA THR A 289 -12.87 -28.31 3.50
C THR A 289 -12.01 -29.44 2.97
N THR A 290 -10.71 -29.19 2.83
CA THR A 290 -9.71 -30.24 2.59
C THR A 290 -8.41 -29.83 3.27
N THR A 291 -7.55 -30.79 3.58
CA THR A 291 -6.23 -30.53 4.16
C THR A 291 -5.19 -30.60 3.04
N LEU A 292 -4.27 -29.64 2.96
CA LEU A 292 -3.12 -29.71 2.08
C LEU A 292 -1.88 -29.91 2.97
N LYS A 293 -1.19 -31.04 2.80
CA LYS A 293 0.06 -31.35 3.51
C LYS A 293 1.24 -30.87 2.68
#